data_AF-A0A933AP07-F1
#
_entry.id   AF-A0A933AP07-F1
#
_cell.length_a   1.000
_cell.length_b   1.000
_cell.length_c   1.000
_cell.angle_alpha   90.00
_cell.angle_beta   90.00
_cell.angle_gamma   90.00
#
_symmetry.space_group_name_H-M   'P 1'
#
loop_
_entity.id
_entity.type
_entity.pdbx_description
1 polymer ?
#
loop_
_entity_poly.entity_id
_entity_poly.type
_entity_poly.pdbx_seq_one_letter_code
_entity_poly.pdbx_strand_id
1 'polypeptide(L)'
;MAIPAIPKSGLYYPNKFGLITINAMEEVMGKNGLNAILNMAGMSHFIDHYPPDNLDRQFDFADYSSLHAALEEMYGPRGGRGLALRAGRAVFASALKNFGALAGVGDMAFKVLPLPVKIKIGLPAMAKIFTQVSDQHSVVEEFD
;
A
#
# COMPACT_ATOMS: atom_id res chain seq x y z
N MET A 1 -17.00 -17.50 -2.56
CA MET A 1 -17.95 -17.17 -1.47
C MET A 1 -17.87 -15.65 -1.29
N ALA A 2 -18.92 -14.93 -0.90
CA ALA A 2 -18.76 -13.48 -0.69
C ALA A 2 -17.85 -13.28 0.53
N ILE A 3 -16.79 -12.49 0.40
CA ILE A 3 -15.90 -12.17 1.52
C ILE A 3 -16.73 -11.42 2.55
N PRO A 4 -16.76 -11.85 3.82
CA PRO A 4 -17.51 -11.14 4.84
C PRO A 4 -17.03 -9.70 4.92
N ALA A 5 -17.98 -8.76 4.88
CA ALA A 5 -17.66 -7.35 4.95
C ALA A 5 -16.91 -7.05 6.26
N ILE A 6 -15.71 -6.46 6.14
CA ILE A 6 -14.93 -6.01 7.29
C ILE A 6 -15.56 -4.71 7.80
N PRO A 7 -15.96 -4.62 9.07
CA PRO A 7 -16.46 -3.36 9.63
C PRO A 7 -15.40 -2.26 9.48
N LYS A 8 -15.84 -1.03 9.20
CA LYS A 8 -14.94 0.13 9.11
C LYS A 8 -14.17 0.29 10.40
N SER A 9 -12.85 0.51 10.26
CA SER A 9 -11.96 0.65 11.41
C SER A 9 -12.07 2.02 12.07
N GLY A 10 -12.46 3.04 11.30
CA GLY A 10 -12.38 4.45 11.74
C GLY A 10 -10.93 4.96 11.81
N LEU A 11 -9.98 4.19 11.30
CA LEU A 11 -8.56 4.53 11.15
C LEU A 11 -8.22 4.59 9.67
N TYR A 12 -7.44 5.58 9.27
CA TYR A 12 -7.30 5.96 7.89
C TYR A 12 -5.84 6.07 7.44
N TYR A 13 -5.60 5.56 6.24
CA TYR A 13 -4.49 5.96 5.40
C TYR A 13 -4.84 7.23 4.62
N PRO A 14 -3.83 8.01 4.17
CA PRO A 14 -4.06 9.08 3.21
C PRO A 14 -4.55 8.49 1.88
N ASN A 15 -5.38 9.22 1.15
CA ASN A 15 -5.86 8.81 -0.19
C ASN A 15 -4.73 8.41 -1.12
N LYS A 16 -3.59 9.13 -1.06
CA LYS A 16 -2.39 8.79 -1.84
C LYS A 16 -1.92 7.35 -1.66
N PHE A 17 -2.03 6.78 -0.47
CA PHE A 17 -1.63 5.39 -0.24
C PHE A 17 -2.60 4.43 -0.93
N GLY A 18 -3.91 4.66 -0.77
CA GLY A 18 -4.94 3.91 -1.47
C GLY A 18 -4.78 3.99 -3.00
N LEU A 19 -4.53 5.18 -3.53
CA LEU A 19 -4.27 5.42 -4.95
C LEU A 19 -3.03 4.65 -5.45
N ILE A 20 -1.90 4.71 -4.72
CA ILE A 20 -0.69 3.98 -5.07
C ILE A 20 -0.95 2.46 -5.08
N THR A 21 -1.69 1.95 -4.09
CA THR A 21 -2.04 0.53 -4.01
C THR A 21 -2.94 0.09 -5.16
N ILE A 22 -4.01 0.83 -5.46
CA ILE A 22 -4.93 0.51 -6.55
C ILE A 22 -4.20 0.53 -7.90
N ASN A 23 -3.38 1.55 -8.16
CA ASN A 23 -2.57 1.62 -9.38
C ASN A 23 -1.59 0.45 -9.51
N ALA A 24 -0.89 0.09 -8.42
CA ALA A 24 0.04 -1.04 -8.41
C ALA A 24 -0.68 -2.39 -8.63
N MET A 25 -1.89 -2.53 -8.10
CA MET A 25 -2.72 -3.70 -8.38
C MET A 25 -3.11 -3.73 -9.86
N GLU A 26 -3.61 -2.63 -10.42
CA GLU A 26 -3.94 -2.54 -11.85
C GLU A 26 -2.76 -2.88 -12.75
N GLU A 27 -1.57 -2.37 -12.47
CA GLU A 27 -0.34 -2.66 -13.22
C GLU A 27 -0.06 -4.17 -13.27
N VAL A 28 -0.29 -4.87 -12.16
CA VAL A 28 0.08 -6.28 -11.99
C VAL A 28 -0.98 -7.24 -12.54
N MET A 29 -2.26 -6.91 -12.45
CA MET A 29 -3.37 -7.80 -12.83
C MET A 29 -4.20 -7.30 -14.03
N GLY A 30 -3.93 -6.10 -14.51
CA GLY A 30 -4.71 -5.41 -15.54
C GLY A 30 -6.04 -4.87 -15.02
N LYS A 31 -6.65 -3.95 -15.79
CA LYS A 31 -7.92 -3.28 -15.47
C LYS A 31 -9.05 -4.26 -15.10
N ASN A 32 -9.22 -5.33 -15.88
CA ASN A 32 -10.28 -6.32 -15.63
C ASN A 32 -10.07 -7.09 -14.33
N GLY A 33 -8.81 -7.43 -14.02
CA GLY A 33 -8.47 -8.10 -12.76
C GLY A 33 -8.76 -7.19 -11.57
N LEU A 34 -8.34 -5.92 -11.64
CA LEU A 34 -8.60 -4.94 -10.58
C LEU A 34 -10.10 -4.72 -10.39
N ASN A 35 -10.87 -4.57 -11.47
CA ASN A 35 -12.32 -4.41 -11.37
C ASN A 35 -12.98 -5.61 -10.69
N ALA A 36 -12.53 -6.84 -10.96
CA ALA A 36 -13.04 -8.03 -10.28
C ALA A 36 -12.73 -8.01 -8.78
N ILE A 37 -11.51 -7.60 -8.40
CA ILE A 37 -11.11 -7.43 -7.00
C ILE A 37 -11.93 -6.34 -6.29
N LEU A 38 -12.10 -5.17 -6.91
CA LEU A 38 -12.88 -4.07 -6.35
C LEU A 38 -14.34 -4.47 -6.12
N ASN A 39 -14.94 -5.20 -7.07
CA ASN A 39 -16.29 -5.73 -6.89
C ASN A 39 -16.36 -6.74 -5.72
N MET A 40 -15.41 -7.68 -5.65
CA MET A 40 -15.37 -8.69 -4.60
C MET A 40 -15.13 -8.08 -3.20
N ALA A 41 -14.34 -7.00 -3.13
CA ALA A 41 -14.09 -6.25 -1.90
C ALA A 41 -15.24 -5.31 -1.51
N GLY A 42 -16.32 -5.21 -2.30
CA GLY A 42 -17.41 -4.26 -2.04
C GLY A 42 -17.04 -2.79 -2.30
N MET A 43 -16.03 -2.56 -3.13
CA MET A 43 -15.40 -1.27 -3.40
C MET A 43 -15.60 -0.82 -4.86
N SER A 44 -16.73 -1.18 -5.47
CA SER A 44 -17.04 -0.87 -6.87
C SER A 44 -17.09 0.64 -7.17
N HIS A 45 -17.27 1.48 -6.16
CA HIS A 45 -17.20 2.95 -6.28
C HIS A 45 -15.82 3.47 -6.69
N PHE A 46 -14.75 2.68 -6.54
CA PHE A 46 -13.43 3.02 -7.07
C PHE A 46 -13.22 2.60 -8.53
N ILE A 47 -14.18 1.93 -9.18
CA ILE A 47 -14.07 1.61 -10.61
C ILE A 47 -14.19 2.91 -11.41
N ASP A 48 -13.15 3.22 -12.21
CA ASP A 48 -12.99 4.46 -12.98
C ASP A 48 -13.00 5.76 -12.14
N HIS A 49 -12.97 5.65 -10.81
CA HIS A 49 -13.00 6.78 -9.86
C HIS A 49 -12.01 6.53 -8.70
N TYR A 50 -10.72 6.43 -9.00
CA TYR A 50 -9.69 6.15 -7.98
C TYR A 50 -9.63 7.20 -6.87
N PRO A 51 -9.08 6.86 -5.68
CA PRO A 51 -8.88 7.83 -4.61
C PRO A 51 -8.12 9.06 -5.11
N PRO A 52 -8.46 10.27 -4.62
CA PRO A 52 -7.81 11.49 -5.08
C PRO A 52 -6.32 11.49 -4.72
N ASP A 53 -5.50 12.16 -5.55
CA ASP A 53 -4.07 12.33 -5.32
C ASP A 53 -3.82 13.42 -4.26
N ASN A 54 -4.11 13.11 -2.99
CA ASN A 54 -3.87 14.00 -1.85
C ASN A 54 -3.52 13.20 -0.57
N LEU A 55 -3.17 13.93 0.50
CA LEU A 55 -2.80 13.32 1.79
C LEU A 55 -3.95 13.31 2.82
N ASP A 56 -5.19 13.52 2.38
CA ASP A 56 -6.34 13.49 3.29
C ASP A 56 -6.56 12.06 3.79
N ARG A 57 -6.70 11.91 5.11
CA ARG A 57 -6.92 10.63 5.79
C ARG A 57 -8.34 10.13 5.57
N GLN A 58 -8.57 9.47 4.44
CA GLN A 58 -9.91 9.06 3.99
C GLN A 58 -9.97 7.61 3.48
N PHE A 59 -8.84 6.90 3.40
CA PHE A 59 -8.80 5.51 2.97
C PHE A 59 -8.78 4.57 4.18
N ASP A 60 -9.92 3.97 4.54
CA ASP A 60 -10.06 3.18 5.78
C ASP A 60 -9.18 1.91 5.76
N PHE A 61 -8.60 1.53 6.90
CA PHE A 61 -7.81 0.30 6.99
C PHE A 61 -8.61 -0.95 6.61
N ALA A 62 -9.90 -0.98 6.92
CA ALA A 62 -10.79 -2.08 6.53
C ALA A 62 -10.90 -2.23 5.01
N ASP A 63 -10.84 -1.12 4.26
CA ASP A 63 -10.85 -1.15 2.80
C ASP A 63 -9.55 -1.74 2.26
N TYR A 64 -8.41 -1.34 2.85
CA TYR A 64 -7.11 -1.93 2.53
C TYR A 64 -7.09 -3.44 2.78
N SER A 65 -7.60 -3.90 3.93
CA SER A 65 -7.71 -5.33 4.24
C SER A 65 -8.64 -6.05 3.26
N SER A 66 -9.77 -5.43 2.88
CA SER A 66 -10.75 -6.04 1.96
C SER A 66 -10.18 -6.25 0.56
N LEU A 67 -9.35 -5.31 0.06
CA LEU A 67 -8.64 -5.48 -1.22
C LEU A 67 -7.73 -6.72 -1.22
N HIS A 68 -6.96 -6.90 -0.16
CA HIS A 68 -6.02 -8.01 -0.05
C HIS A 68 -6.72 -9.35 0.22
N ALA A 69 -7.81 -9.35 0.98
CA ALA A 69 -8.67 -10.52 1.14
C ALA A 69 -9.28 -10.96 -0.20
N ALA A 70 -9.80 -10.01 -0.99
CA ALA A 70 -10.30 -10.25 -2.35
C ALA A 70 -9.23 -10.80 -3.28
N LEU A 71 -7.99 -10.31 -3.18
CA LEU A 71 -6.87 -10.82 -3.96
C LEU A 71 -6.57 -12.29 -3.65
N GLU A 72 -6.56 -12.66 -2.37
CA GLU A 72 -6.31 -14.03 -1.95
C GLU A 72 -7.46 -14.97 -2.30
N GLU A 73 -8.73 -14.56 -2.10
CA GLU A 73 -9.90 -15.36 -2.47
C GLU A 73 -9.96 -15.60 -3.98
N MET A 74 -9.71 -14.58 -4.81
CA MET A 74 -9.81 -14.69 -6.27
C MET A 74 -8.70 -15.57 -6.87
N TYR A 75 -7.47 -15.50 -6.35
CA TYR A 75 -6.31 -16.17 -6.95
C TYR A 75 -5.76 -17.34 -6.11
N GLY A 76 -6.37 -17.63 -4.97
CA GLY A 76 -5.96 -18.62 -3.99
C GLY A 76 -4.64 -18.27 -3.27
N PRO A 77 -4.25 -19.04 -2.24
CA PRO A 77 -3.12 -18.70 -1.37
C PRO A 77 -1.77 -18.57 -2.10
N ARG A 78 -1.56 -19.36 -3.16
CA ARG A 78 -0.30 -19.34 -3.93
C ARG A 78 -0.30 -18.24 -5.00
N GLY A 79 -1.39 -18.14 -5.77
CA GLY A 79 -1.52 -17.14 -6.84
C GLY A 79 -1.62 -15.73 -6.27
N GLY A 80 -2.46 -15.56 -5.24
CA GLY A 80 -2.64 -14.31 -4.49
C GLY A 80 -1.33 -13.82 -3.88
N ARG A 81 -0.54 -14.69 -3.23
CA ARG A 81 0.78 -14.32 -2.71
C ARG A 81 1.74 -13.83 -3.79
N GLY A 82 1.78 -14.50 -4.94
CA GLY A 82 2.62 -14.09 -6.07
C GLY A 82 2.24 -12.70 -6.60
N LEU A 83 0.95 -12.43 -6.74
CA LEU A 83 0.42 -11.12 -7.15
C LEU A 83 0.68 -10.05 -6.09
N ALA A 84 0.42 -10.35 -4.82
CA ALA A 84 0.64 -9.43 -3.70
C ALA A 84 2.12 -9.01 -3.59
N LEU A 85 3.07 -9.91 -3.82
CA LEU A 85 4.49 -9.58 -3.83
C LEU A 85 4.87 -8.66 -5.00
N ARG A 86 4.29 -8.86 -6.19
CA ARG A 86 4.52 -7.96 -7.33
C ARG A 86 3.91 -6.59 -7.08
N ALA A 87 2.66 -6.55 -6.62
CA ALA A 87 1.97 -5.31 -6.28
C ALA A 87 2.72 -4.56 -5.16
N GLY A 88 3.17 -5.26 -4.12
CA GLY A 88 3.96 -4.67 -3.03
C GLY A 88 5.29 -4.07 -3.50
N ARG A 89 5.97 -4.68 -4.48
CA ARG A 89 7.17 -4.09 -5.09
C ARG A 89 6.85 -2.82 -5.87
N ALA A 90 5.75 -2.81 -6.64
CA ALA A 90 5.29 -1.63 -7.36
C ALA A 90 4.86 -0.50 -6.39
N VAL A 91 4.12 -0.84 -5.32
CA VAL A 91 3.79 0.08 -4.22
C VAL A 91 5.05 0.67 -3.62
N PHE A 92 6.04 -0.16 -3.25
CA PHE A 92 7.29 0.32 -2.65
C PHE A 92 8.07 1.26 -3.58
N ALA A 93 8.18 0.91 -4.87
CA ALA A 93 8.85 1.75 -5.86
C ALA A 93 8.14 3.11 -6.04
N SER A 94 6.81 3.10 -6.13
CA SER A 94 5.99 4.31 -6.23
C SER A 94 6.07 5.15 -4.96
N ALA A 95 5.97 4.53 -3.79
CA ALA A 95 6.12 5.20 -2.50
C ALA A 95 7.50 5.86 -2.38
N LEU A 96 8.58 5.16 -2.76
CA LEU A 96 9.92 5.75 -2.76
C LEU A 96 10.04 6.96 -3.70
N LYS A 97 9.37 6.92 -4.87
CA LYS A 97 9.34 8.06 -5.80
C LYS A 97 8.57 9.26 -5.23
N ASN A 98 7.44 9.01 -4.57
CA ASN A 98 6.55 10.07 -4.06
C ASN A 98 7.01 10.65 -2.72
N PHE A 99 7.55 9.81 -1.83
CA PHE A 99 7.89 10.19 -0.44
C PHE A 99 9.39 10.15 -0.16
N GLY A 100 10.20 9.57 -1.04
CA GLY A 100 11.64 9.42 -0.79
C GLY A 100 12.36 10.76 -0.60
N ALA A 101 11.96 11.80 -1.33
CA ALA A 101 12.51 13.14 -1.13
C ALA A 101 12.17 13.70 0.26
N LEU A 102 10.91 13.53 0.72
CA LEU A 102 10.46 13.96 2.05
C LEU A 102 11.19 13.20 3.18
N ALA A 103 11.55 11.95 2.94
CA ALA A 103 12.26 11.11 3.89
C ALA A 103 13.80 11.19 3.79
N GLY A 104 14.36 11.94 2.84
CA GLY A 104 15.82 11.98 2.61
C GLY A 104 16.41 10.66 2.08
N VAL A 105 15.57 9.80 1.50
CA VAL A 105 15.93 8.46 1.00
C VAL A 105 15.72 8.29 -0.51
N GLY A 106 15.25 9.34 -1.19
CA GLY A 106 14.96 9.34 -2.63
C GLY A 106 16.13 9.72 -3.52
N ASP A 107 17.19 10.31 -2.96
CA ASP A 107 18.33 10.82 -3.73
C ASP A 107 19.31 9.71 -4.16
N MET A 108 20.22 10.05 -5.07
CA MET A 108 21.25 9.11 -5.55
C MET A 108 22.23 8.71 -4.46
N ALA A 109 22.50 9.59 -3.49
CA ALA A 109 23.43 9.34 -2.41
C ALA A 109 22.92 8.21 -1.50
N PHE A 110 21.63 8.19 -1.19
CA PHE A 110 20.99 7.11 -0.45
C PHE A 110 21.04 5.78 -1.20
N LYS A 111 20.80 5.81 -2.52
CA LYS A 111 20.79 4.60 -3.36
C LYS A 111 22.14 3.88 -3.42
N VAL A 112 23.26 4.57 -3.23
CA VAL A 112 24.60 3.96 -3.26
C VAL A 112 25.06 3.42 -1.90
N LEU A 113 24.34 3.71 -0.81
CA LEU A 113 24.69 3.21 0.52
C LEU A 113 24.67 1.67 0.60
N PRO A 114 25.55 1.07 1.43
CA PRO A 114 25.46 -0.35 1.77
C PRO A 114 24.10 -0.70 2.40
N LEU A 115 23.63 -1.94 2.18
CA LEU A 115 22.32 -2.39 2.66
C LEU A 115 22.10 -2.18 4.18
N PRO A 116 23.06 -2.49 5.07
CA PRO A 116 22.87 -2.23 6.51
C PRO A 116 22.58 -0.76 6.83
N VAL A 117 23.26 0.16 6.13
CA VAL A 117 23.06 1.60 6.30
C VAL A 117 21.70 2.04 5.74
N LYS A 118 21.29 1.49 4.59
CA LYS A 118 19.95 1.74 4.03
C LYS A 118 18.84 1.30 4.97
N ILE A 119 18.99 0.16 5.63
CA ILE A 119 18.01 -0.34 6.61
C ILE A 119 17.97 0.61 7.82
N LYS A 120 19.14 0.95 8.37
CA LYS A 120 19.28 1.80 9.57
C LYS A 120 18.68 3.20 9.39
N ILE A 121 18.75 3.77 8.17
CA ILE A 121 18.19 5.09 7.87
C ILE A 121 16.76 4.98 7.31
N GLY A 122 16.52 4.04 6.40
CA GLY A 122 15.29 3.93 5.63
C GLY A 122 14.10 3.43 6.44
N LEU A 123 14.28 2.45 7.34
CA LEU A 123 13.18 1.95 8.16
C LEU A 123 12.63 3.02 9.10
N PRO A 124 13.45 3.76 9.88
CA PRO A 124 12.95 4.86 10.71
C PRO A 124 12.25 5.95 9.90
N ALA A 125 12.77 6.30 8.71
CA ALA A 125 12.14 7.28 7.84
C ALA A 125 10.76 6.81 7.34
N MET A 126 10.64 5.53 6.98
CA MET A 126 9.37 4.91 6.60
C MET A 126 8.37 4.93 7.77
N ALA A 127 8.77 4.48 8.96
CA ALA A 127 7.92 4.50 10.14
C ALA A 127 7.43 5.92 10.51
N LYS A 128 8.30 6.92 10.37
CA LYS A 128 7.94 8.33 10.53
C LYS A 128 6.88 8.77 9.54
N ILE A 129 7.02 8.43 8.25
CA ILE A 129 6.00 8.74 7.23
C ILE A 129 4.65 8.16 7.65
N PHE A 130 4.57 6.84 7.88
CA PHE A 130 3.31 6.18 8.24
C PHE A 130 2.64 6.85 9.45
N THR A 131 3.42 7.08 10.52
CA THR A 131 2.90 7.68 11.75
C THR A 131 2.46 9.14 11.57
N GLN A 132 3.08 9.90 10.67
CA GLN A 132 2.74 11.31 10.46
C GLN A 132 1.52 11.51 9.56
N VAL A 133 1.41 10.72 8.49
CA VAL A 133 0.39 10.97 7.45
C VAL A 133 -0.83 10.07 7.55
N SER A 134 -0.82 9.06 8.42
CA SER A 134 -1.93 8.14 8.62
C SER A 134 -2.22 7.92 10.11
N ASP A 135 -3.23 7.13 10.42
CA ASP A 135 -3.49 6.65 11.78
C ASP A 135 -2.67 5.39 12.13
N GLN A 136 -1.76 4.95 11.25
CA GLN A 136 -0.89 3.80 11.49
C GLN A 136 0.30 4.24 12.35
N HIS A 137 0.24 3.90 13.64
CA HIS A 137 1.40 4.05 14.53
C HIS A 137 2.49 3.01 14.17
N SER A 138 3.65 3.48 13.75
CA SER A 138 4.77 2.64 13.30
C SER A 138 6.05 2.98 14.06
N VAL A 139 6.73 1.95 14.58
CA VAL A 139 7.98 2.06 15.34
C VAL A 139 9.05 1.14 14.76
N VAL A 140 10.32 1.50 14.98
CA VAL A 140 11.47 0.70 14.59
C VAL A 140 12.38 0.59 15.80
N GLU A 141 12.75 -0.63 16.15
CA GLU A 141 13.64 -0.96 17.26
C GLU A 141 14.81 -1.79 16.72
N GLU A 142 16.01 -1.52 17.23
CA GLU A 142 17.24 -2.27 16.93
C GLU A 142 17.59 -3.06 18.19
N PHE A 143 17.72 -4.38 18.06
CA PHE A 143 18.13 -5.28 19.14
C PHE A 143 19.59 -5.70 18.92
N ASP A 144 20.36 -5.76 20.01
CA ASP A 144 21.75 -6.23 20.03
C ASP A 144 21.86 -7.75 19.86
#